data_AF-A0A329XKB6-F1
#
_entry.id   AF-A0A329XKB6-F1
#
_cell.length_a   1.000
_cell.length_b   1.000
_cell.length_c   1.000
_cell.angle_alpha   90.00
_cell.angle_beta   90.00
_cell.angle_gamma   90.00
#
_symmetry.space_group_name_H-M   'P 1'
#
loop_
_entity.id
_entity.type
_entity.pdbx_description
1 polymer ?
#
loop_
_entity_poly.entity_id
_entity_poly.type
_entity_poly.pdbx_seq_one_letter_code
_entity_poly.pdbx_strand_id
1 'polypeptide(L)'
;MGEKNPTEPCSCAEARTHLERFLDHEVDQDLQARLAEHVASCEHCSRQADAERHLRELVRSRCAEQAPPALRARVLGYLSAARISSTTTSVVSTTRVTATVVRTERIERG
;
A
#
# COMPACT_ATOMS: atom_id res chain seq x y z
N MET A 1 -4.70 16.19 -19.90
CA MET A 1 -4.90 15.33 -18.71
C MET A 1 -3.78 15.69 -17.76
N GLY A 2 -4.09 16.33 -16.63
CA GLY A 2 -3.05 16.85 -15.73
C GLY A 2 -2.45 15.73 -14.89
N GLU A 3 -1.14 15.53 -15.03
CA GLU A 3 -0.33 14.78 -14.07
C GLU A 3 -0.46 15.47 -12.71
N LYS A 4 -1.20 14.84 -11.78
CA LYS A 4 -1.22 15.29 -10.39
C LYS A 4 0.12 14.97 -9.77
N ASN A 5 0.81 16.03 -9.35
CA ASN A 5 2.12 15.97 -8.71
C ASN A 5 2.01 15.18 -7.39
N PRO A 6 2.83 14.14 -7.16
CA PRO A 6 2.72 13.26 -5.98
C PRO A 6 2.95 13.94 -4.62
N THR A 7 3.29 15.24 -4.61
CA THR A 7 3.61 16.03 -3.42
C THR A 7 2.50 16.95 -2.91
N GLU A 8 1.35 17.05 -3.60
CA GLU A 8 0.26 17.91 -3.12
C GLU A 8 -0.58 17.23 -2.01
N PRO A 9 -0.86 17.94 -0.89
CA PRO A 9 -1.72 17.42 0.16
C PRO A 9 -3.11 17.12 -0.40
N CYS A 10 -3.70 16.00 0.01
CA CYS A 10 -5.04 15.62 -0.45
C CYS A 10 -6.08 16.64 0.04
N SER A 11 -6.96 17.09 -0.86
CA SER A 11 -8.07 17.97 -0.53
C SER A 11 -9.32 17.18 -0.14
N CYS A 12 -10.23 17.75 0.65
CA CYS A 12 -11.48 17.07 1.02
C CYS A 12 -12.33 16.66 -0.20
N ALA A 13 -12.28 17.43 -1.29
CA ALA A 13 -12.99 17.13 -2.53
C ALA A 13 -12.42 15.89 -3.24
N GLU A 14 -11.09 15.78 -3.27
CA GLU A 14 -10.40 14.59 -3.77
C GLU A 14 -10.67 13.38 -2.87
N ALA A 15 -10.58 13.56 -1.55
CA ALA A 15 -10.84 12.50 -0.57
C ALA A 15 -12.24 11.92 -0.73
N ARG A 16 -13.26 12.76 -0.85
CA ARG A 16 -14.64 12.34 -1.06
C ARG A 16 -14.88 11.66 -2.41
N THR A 17 -14.13 12.04 -3.44
CA THR A 17 -14.23 11.43 -4.79
C THR A 17 -13.66 10.01 -4.81
N HIS A 18 -12.62 9.76 -4.00
CA HIS A 18 -11.91 8.48 -3.98
C HIS A 18 -12.19 7.63 -2.73
N LEU A 19 -13.09 8.07 -1.84
CA LEU A 19 -13.30 7.44 -0.54
C LEU A 19 -13.72 5.96 -0.64
N GLU A 20 -14.68 5.65 -1.51
CA GLU A 20 -15.16 4.27 -1.70
C GLU A 20 -14.04 3.36 -2.20
N ARG A 21 -13.33 3.76 -3.25
CA ARG A 21 -12.18 3.02 -3.80
C ARG A 21 -11.07 2.84 -2.77
N PHE A 22 -10.82 3.86 -1.96
CA PHE A 22 -9.87 3.78 -0.85
C PHE A 22 -10.29 2.75 0.20
N LEU A 23 -11.59 2.70 0.54
CA LEU A 23 -12.13 1.70 1.46
C LEU A 23 -12.15 0.28 0.88
N ASP A 24 -12.19 0.15 -0.45
CA ASP A 24 -12.08 -1.11 -1.18
C ASP A 24 -10.63 -1.51 -1.50
N HIS A 25 -9.64 -0.70 -1.11
CA HIS A 25 -8.22 -0.87 -1.44
C HIS A 25 -7.93 -0.88 -2.96
N GLU A 26 -8.73 -0.17 -3.74
CA GLU A 26 -8.66 -0.03 -5.21
C GLU A 26 -8.00 1.29 -5.65
N VAL A 27 -7.08 1.82 -4.85
CA VAL A 27 -6.32 3.03 -5.17
C VAL A 27 -4.83 2.72 -5.21
N ASP A 28 -4.09 3.47 -6.02
CA ASP A 28 -2.64 3.36 -6.08
C ASP A 28 -1.99 3.68 -4.73
N GLN A 29 -0.81 3.14 -4.49
CA GLN A 29 -0.14 3.21 -3.19
C GLN A 29 0.14 4.66 -2.72
N ASP A 30 0.48 5.56 -3.65
CA ASP A 30 0.69 6.98 -3.35
C ASP A 30 -0.62 7.68 -2.94
N LEU A 31 -1.72 7.36 -3.64
CA LEU A 31 -3.04 7.90 -3.32
C LEU A 31 -3.57 7.32 -2.00
N GLN A 32 -3.30 6.04 -1.72
CA GLN A 32 -3.63 5.38 -0.46
C GLN A 32 -3.01 6.13 0.73
N ALA A 33 -1.71 6.46 0.66
CA ALA A 33 -1.02 7.16 1.73
C ALA A 33 -1.61 8.56 1.97
N ARG A 34 -1.80 9.34 0.89
CA ARG A 34 -2.36 10.70 0.96
C ARG A 34 -3.80 10.71 1.50
N LEU A 35 -4.63 9.74 1.08
CA LEU A 35 -6.00 9.61 1.58
C LEU A 35 -6.04 9.16 3.04
N ALA A 36 -5.18 8.22 3.44
CA ALA A 36 -5.10 7.78 4.82
C ALA A 36 -4.72 8.94 5.77
N GLU A 37 -3.72 9.74 5.39
CA GLU A 37 -3.33 10.93 6.16
C GLU A 37 -4.46 11.96 6.25
N HIS A 38 -5.16 12.21 5.14
CA HIS A 38 -6.28 13.16 5.12
C HIS A 38 -7.47 12.68 5.97
N VAL A 39 -7.85 11.40 5.85
CA VAL A 39 -8.94 10.82 6.63
C VAL A 39 -8.60 10.82 8.12
N ALA A 40 -7.33 10.61 8.49
CA ALA A 40 -6.88 10.67 9.89
C ALA A 40 -6.86 12.09 10.47
N SER A 41 -6.64 13.11 9.65
CA SER A 41 -6.53 14.52 10.09
C SER A 41 -7.83 15.33 9.95
N CYS A 42 -8.76 14.91 9.08
CA CYS A 42 -10.00 15.62 8.81
C CYS A 42 -11.22 14.92 9.44
N GLU A 43 -11.84 15.55 10.44
CA GLU A 43 -13.03 15.02 11.13
C GLU A 43 -14.20 14.74 10.17
N HIS A 44 -14.40 15.57 9.14
CA HIS A 44 -15.48 15.38 8.18
C HIS A 44 -15.29 14.10 7.35
N CYS A 45 -14.08 13.90 6.81
CA CYS A 45 -13.76 12.72 6.02
C CYS A 45 -13.68 11.45 6.86
N SER A 46 -13.20 11.53 8.11
CA SER A 46 -13.24 10.40 9.06
C SER A 46 -14.68 9.93 9.28
N ARG A 47 -15.60 10.86 9.60
CA ARG A 47 -17.01 10.50 9.84
C ARG A 47 -17.67 9.87 8.61
N GLN A 48 -17.34 10.35 7.41
CA GLN A 48 -17.84 9.71 6.17
C GLN A 48 -17.27 8.31 5.99
N ALA A 49 -15.97 8.11 6.21
CA ALA A 49 -15.34 6.80 6.14
C ALA A 49 -15.96 5.82 7.15
N ASP A 50 -16.22 6.26 8.37
CA ASP A 50 -16.80 5.42 9.43
C ASP A 50 -18.27 5.08 9.14
N ALA A 51 -19.06 6.02 8.62
CA ALA A 51 -20.43 5.76 8.19
C ALA A 51 -20.48 4.70 7.09
N GLU A 52 -19.60 4.81 6.08
CA GLU A 52 -19.51 3.87 4.97
C GLU A 52 -19.06 2.47 5.44
N ARG A 53 -18.05 2.41 6.33
CA ARG A 53 -17.64 1.14 6.97
C ARG A 53 -18.78 0.50 7.75
N HIS A 54 -19.54 1.30 8.50
CA HIS A 54 -20.66 0.80 9.29
C HIS A 54 -21.77 0.24 8.40
N LEU A 55 -22.11 0.93 7.31
CA LEU A 55 -23.07 0.45 6.32
C LEU A 55 -22.62 -0.88 5.71
N ARG A 56 -21.36 -0.98 5.27
CA ARG A 56 -20.79 -2.21 4.71
C ARG A 56 -20.83 -3.36 5.70
N GLU A 57 -20.57 -3.11 6.98
CA GLU A 57 -20.66 -4.12 8.02
C GLU A 57 -22.10 -4.59 8.26
N LEU A 58 -23.07 -3.67 8.27
CA LEU A 58 -24.48 -4.02 8.36
C LEU A 58 -24.91 -4.92 7.21
N VAL A 59 -24.56 -4.56 5.96
CA VAL A 59 -24.85 -5.37 4.78
C VAL A 59 -24.21 -6.74 4.88
N ARG A 60 -22.93 -6.81 5.26
CA ARG A 60 -22.22 -8.08 5.47
C ARG A 60 -22.91 -8.95 6.51
N SER A 61 -23.35 -8.37 7.63
CA SER A 61 -23.99 -9.13 8.71
C SER A 61 -25.37 -9.70 8.35
N ARG A 62 -26.07 -9.11 7.37
CA ARG A 62 -27.45 -9.45 7.00
C ARG A 62 -27.57 -10.18 5.67
N CYS A 63 -26.66 -9.93 4.74
CA CYS A 63 -26.71 -10.42 3.36
C CYS A 63 -25.55 -11.37 3.03
N ALA A 64 -24.78 -11.83 4.02
CA ALA A 64 -23.76 -12.85 3.79
C ALA A 64 -24.41 -14.23 3.61
N GLU A 65 -24.53 -14.67 2.37
CA GLU A 65 -24.79 -16.07 2.06
C GLU A 65 -23.52 -16.89 2.29
N GLN A 66 -23.63 -17.93 3.11
CA GLN A 66 -22.49 -18.79 3.40
C GLN A 66 -22.16 -19.64 2.16
N ALA A 67 -20.91 -19.55 1.69
CA ALA A 67 -20.46 -20.35 0.55
C ALA A 67 -20.72 -21.85 0.77
N PRO A 68 -21.21 -22.60 -0.25
CA PRO A 68 -21.48 -24.02 -0.11
C PRO A 68 -20.24 -24.79 0.41
N PRO A 69 -20.40 -25.72 1.37
CA PRO A 69 -19.27 -26.41 1.99
C PRO A 69 -18.33 -27.09 0.98
N ALA A 70 -18.90 -27.64 -0.10
CA ALA A 70 -18.13 -28.25 -1.18
C ALA A 70 -17.23 -27.25 -1.91
N LEU A 71 -17.70 -26.02 -2.15
CA LEU A 71 -16.90 -24.97 -2.77
C LEU A 71 -15.77 -24.53 -1.83
N ARG A 72 -16.09 -24.32 -0.56
CA ARG A 72 -15.11 -23.93 0.46
C ARG A 72 -14.00 -24.97 0.59
N ALA A 73 -14.35 -26.26 0.64
CA ALA A 73 -13.38 -27.35 0.70
C ALA A 73 -12.44 -27.37 -0.52
N ARG A 74 -12.99 -27.15 -1.72
CA ARG A 74 -12.19 -27.06 -2.97
C ARG A 74 -11.21 -25.89 -2.95
N VAL A 75 -11.66 -24.70 -2.54
CA VAL A 75 -10.81 -23.50 -2.46
C VAL A 75 -9.69 -23.68 -1.44
N LEU A 76 -10.01 -24.17 -0.23
CA LEU A 76 -9.00 -24.46 0.79
C LEU A 76 -8.00 -25.52 0.34
N GLY A 77 -8.47 -26.57 -0.35
CA GLY A 77 -7.61 -27.58 -0.97
C GLY A 77 -6.63 -26.94 -1.96
N TYR A 78 -7.13 -26.09 -2.87
CA TYR A 78 -6.28 -25.38 -3.82
C TYR A 78 -5.26 -24.47 -3.13
N LEU A 79 -5.69 -23.67 -2.15
CA LEU A 79 -4.79 -22.78 -1.40
C LEU A 79 -3.72 -23.54 -0.61
N SER A 80 -4.06 -24.72 -0.06
CA SER A 80 -3.09 -25.57 0.66
C SER A 80 -2.05 -26.21 -0.26
N ALA A 81 -2.45 -26.57 -1.49
CA ALA A 81 -1.57 -27.15 -2.50
C ALA A 81 -0.73 -26.08 -3.22
N ALA A 82 -1.32 -24.91 -3.45
CA ALA A 82 -0.64 -23.75 -3.95
C ALA A 82 0.25 -23.17 -2.84
N ARG A 83 1.53 -23.58 -2.78
CA ARG A 83 2.54 -22.78 -2.08
C ARG A 83 2.62 -21.44 -2.81
N ILE A 84 1.82 -20.47 -2.37
CA ILE A 84 1.89 -19.09 -2.84
C ILE A 84 3.23 -18.55 -2.33
N SER A 85 4.28 -18.71 -3.14
CA SER A 85 5.57 -18.11 -2.89
C SER A 85 5.44 -16.64 -3.26
N SER A 86 4.96 -15.83 -2.31
CA SER A 86 4.97 -14.38 -2.42
C SER A 86 6.42 -13.90 -2.41
N THR A 87 7.06 -13.93 -3.57
CA THR A 87 8.42 -13.40 -3.76
C THR A 87 8.33 -11.89 -3.77
N THR A 88 8.42 -11.27 -2.59
CA THR A 88 8.67 -9.83 -2.47
C THR A 88 10.10 -9.58 -2.94
N THR A 89 10.26 -9.19 -4.21
CA THR A 89 11.57 -8.85 -4.76
C THR A 89 12.00 -7.48 -4.24
N SER A 90 12.63 -7.45 -3.07
CA SER A 90 13.33 -6.24 -2.59
C SER A 90 14.62 -6.07 -3.41
N VAL A 91 14.65 -5.04 -4.25
CA VAL A 91 15.87 -4.62 -4.96
C VAL A 91 16.85 -3.98 -3.97
N VAL A 92 17.97 -4.67 -3.69
CA VAL A 92 19.09 -4.11 -2.92
C VAL A 92 20.09 -3.50 -3.91
N SER A 93 20.13 -2.17 -3.97
CA SER A 93 21.18 -1.43 -4.69
C SER A 93 22.50 -1.54 -3.92
N THR A 94 23.45 -2.32 -4.45
CA THR A 94 24.80 -2.41 -3.88
C THR A 94 25.70 -1.35 -4.53
N THR A 95 26.02 -0.29 -3.79
CA THR A 95 27.00 0.70 -4.25
C THR A 95 28.41 0.17 -4.00
N ARG A 96 29.16 -0.09 -5.08
CA ARG A 96 30.55 -0.56 -5.00
C ARG A 96 31.47 0.64 -4.79
N VAL A 97 32.13 0.70 -3.64
CA VAL A 97 33.16 1.71 -3.34
C VAL A 97 34.53 1.14 -3.71
N THR A 98 35.23 1.79 -4.63
CA THR A 98 36.62 1.47 -4.98
C THR A 98 37.53 2.44 -4.24
N ALA A 99 38.33 1.94 -3.30
CA ALA A 99 39.33 2.74 -2.59
C ALA A 99 40.69 2.60 -3.28
N THR A 100 41.27 3.71 -3.71
CA THR A 100 42.62 3.75 -4.31
C THR A 100 43.64 4.09 -3.22
N VAL A 101 44.61 3.20 -3.00
CA VAL A 101 45.69 3.41 -2.04
C VAL A 101 46.83 4.18 -2.71
N VAL A 102 47.07 5.41 -2.28
CA VAL A 102 48.21 6.23 -2.74
C VAL A 102 49.41 5.97 -1.85
N ARG A 103 50.48 5.43 -2.45
CA ARG A 103 51.77 5.22 -1.79
C ARG A 103 52.58 6.51 -1.89
N THR A 104 52.95 7.10 -0.76
CA THR A 104 53.83 8.27 -0.70
C THR A 104 55.25 7.81 -0.43
N GLU A 105 56.17 8.11 -1.35
CA GLU A 105 57.59 7.85 -1.14
C GLU A 105 58.25 9.08 -0.51
N ARG A 106 58.93 8.84 0.61
CA ARG A 106 59.68 9.83 1.38
C ARG A 106 61.04 10.00 0.72
N ILE A 107 61.25 11.14 0.07
CA ILE A 107 62.55 11.49 -0.52
C ILE A 107 63.45 11.98 0.62
N GLU A 108 64.46 11.18 0.99
CA GLU A 108 65.55 11.61 1.87
C GLU A 108 66.68 12.21 1.02
N ARG A 109 66.96 13.49 1.26
CA ARG A 109 68.08 14.26 0.70
C ARG A 109 69.38 13.85 1.41
N GLY A 110 70.38 13.43 0.64
CA GLY A 110 71.79 13.32 1.02
C GLY A 110 72.66 13.74 -0.15
#